data_AF-A0A7Y5VTN0-F1
#
_entry.id   AF-A0A7Y5VTN0-F1
#
_cell.length_a   1.000
_cell.length_b   1.000
_cell.length_c   1.000
_cell.angle_alpha   90.00
_cell.angle_beta   90.00
_cell.angle_gamma   90.00
#
_symmetry.space_group_name_H-M   'P 1'
#
loop_
_entity.id
_entity.type
_entity.pdbx_description
1 polymer ?
#
loop_
_entity_poly.entity_id
_entity_poly.type
_entity_poly.pdbx_seq_one_letter_code
_entity_poly.pdbx_strand_id
1 'polypeptide(L)'
;MIPALRSQFAVRAVALLERGEASGIFDVEPRLIVLRVERAALPAVARARLSVRLDDDFDIESARRQYRFDRRVAVRLDPAPPASLIWLFDGFPTRLRHVLAPHGETPRECCELELDHVASRLNFGPSAQIIGRSMRDARIADGLAVDPAAFASASTPVDGLPCVFNAGGRSNCDPAPIELRYADGRVRRVHLFTWDDDPRAIPWTAGRALRYLLHFCVSGDCPVSVDACLAATEPAAFEGPNGRAAHLTGDPLRHALLTPLDDLSVEGQNMSEALARIAEAANLLIWPHTGG
;
A
#
# COMPACT_ATOMS: atom_id res chain seq x y z
N MET A 1 -8.43 -41.40 29.52
CA MET A 1 -7.41 -40.42 29.94
C MET A 1 -6.50 -40.20 28.74
N ILE A 2 -6.73 -39.15 27.95
CA ILE A 2 -5.90 -38.84 26.78
C ILE A 2 -4.68 -38.09 27.32
N PRO A 3 -3.43 -38.54 27.06
CA PRO A 3 -2.26 -37.82 27.51
C PRO A 3 -2.27 -36.43 26.87
N ALA A 4 -2.07 -35.40 27.69
CA ALA A 4 -1.89 -34.04 27.19
C ALA A 4 -0.67 -34.02 26.26
N LEU A 5 -0.92 -33.90 24.95
CA LEU A 5 0.09 -33.56 23.96
C LEU A 5 0.64 -32.17 24.32
N ARG A 6 1.66 -32.12 25.18
CA ARG A 6 2.50 -30.93 25.32
C ARG A 6 3.31 -30.83 24.03
N SER A 7 2.93 -29.88 23.16
CA SER A 7 3.70 -29.50 21.99
C SER A 7 5.18 -29.35 22.37
N GLN A 8 6.03 -30.21 21.82
CA GLN A 8 7.47 -30.29 22.16
C GLN A 8 8.29 -29.12 21.59
N PHE A 9 7.66 -28.18 20.85
CA PHE A 9 8.30 -26.98 20.32
C PHE A 9 7.34 -25.79 20.46
N ALA A 10 7.25 -25.21 21.66
CA ALA A 10 6.60 -23.92 21.86
C ALA A 10 7.54 -22.82 21.35
N VAL A 11 7.53 -22.56 20.04
CA VAL A 11 8.24 -21.40 19.47
C VAL A 11 7.43 -20.15 19.81
N ARG A 12 8.09 -19.15 20.41
CA ARG A 12 7.41 -17.94 20.85
C ARG A 12 7.06 -17.09 19.64
N ALA A 13 5.79 -16.74 19.48
CA ALA A 13 5.38 -15.70 18.55
C ALA A 13 5.57 -14.32 19.21
N VAL A 14 6.13 -13.37 18.46
CA VAL A 14 6.39 -12.00 18.90
C VAL A 14 5.69 -11.05 17.95
N ALA A 15 4.96 -10.10 18.53
CA ALA A 15 4.33 -9.01 17.81
C ALA A 15 5.32 -7.85 17.64
N LEU A 16 5.28 -7.22 16.47
CA LEU A 16 6.09 -6.07 16.14
C LEU A 16 5.21 -4.93 15.64
N LEU A 17 5.57 -3.71 16.00
CA LEU A 17 4.90 -2.49 15.57
C LEU A 17 5.82 -1.72 14.61
N GLU A 18 5.24 -1.16 13.55
CA GLU A 18 5.98 -0.36 12.58
C GLU A 18 6.39 1.00 13.18
N ARG A 19 7.69 1.36 13.10
CA ARG A 19 8.25 2.58 13.70
C ARG A 19 7.63 3.87 13.17
N GLY A 20 7.29 3.88 11.88
CA GLY A 20 6.72 5.02 11.16
C GLY A 20 5.77 4.55 10.08
N GLU A 21 4.84 5.41 9.68
CA GLU A 21 3.86 5.12 8.62
C GLU A 21 4.57 4.67 7.34
N ALA A 22 4.26 3.46 6.89
CA ALA A 22 4.84 2.82 5.70
C ALA A 22 6.39 2.77 5.66
N SER A 23 7.04 2.76 6.83
CA SER A 23 8.51 2.69 6.93
C SER A 23 9.08 1.32 6.56
N GLY A 24 8.30 0.24 6.70
CA GLY A 24 8.76 -1.14 6.59
C GLY A 24 9.68 -1.59 7.73
N ILE A 25 9.95 -0.74 8.72
CA ILE A 25 10.85 -1.03 9.85
C ILE A 25 10.01 -1.34 11.09
N PHE A 26 10.21 -2.53 11.64
CA PHE A 26 9.42 -3.06 12.74
C PHE A 26 10.26 -3.25 14.01
N ASP A 27 9.71 -2.83 15.15
CA ASP A 27 10.26 -3.12 16.47
C ASP A 27 9.38 -4.10 17.23
N VAL A 28 10.00 -4.95 18.04
CA VAL A 28 9.27 -5.77 19.00
C VAL A 28 8.47 -4.86 19.93
N GLU A 29 7.16 -5.09 19.99
CA GLU A 29 6.27 -4.36 20.89
C GLU A 29 5.99 -5.23 22.13
N PRO A 30 6.63 -4.97 23.27
CA PRO A 30 6.55 -5.84 24.46
C PRO A 30 5.17 -5.88 25.10
N ARG A 31 4.29 -4.89 24.83
CA ARG A 31 2.91 -4.88 25.35
C ARG A 31 1.96 -5.75 24.51
N LEU A 32 2.33 -6.10 23.28
CA LEU A 32 1.50 -6.96 22.43
C LEU A 32 1.82 -8.44 22.64
N ILE A 33 0.81 -9.19 23.04
CA ILE A 33 0.86 -10.63 23.26
C ILE A 33 0.08 -11.32 22.14
N VAL A 34 0.74 -12.19 21.40
CA VAL A 34 0.10 -12.95 20.32
C VAL A 34 -0.82 -14.01 20.92
N LEU A 35 -2.14 -13.87 20.73
CA LEU A 35 -3.11 -14.87 21.15
C LEU A 35 -3.32 -15.93 20.08
N ARG A 36 -3.46 -15.48 18.82
CA ARG A 36 -3.73 -16.37 17.69
C ARG A 36 -3.32 -15.72 16.37
N VAL A 37 -2.79 -16.53 15.45
CA VAL A 37 -2.65 -16.17 14.04
C VAL A 37 -3.38 -17.24 13.22
N GLU A 38 -4.30 -16.81 12.37
CA GLU A 38 -5.05 -17.66 11.45
C GLU A 38 -4.56 -17.34 10.03
N ARG A 39 -3.96 -18.33 9.35
CA ARG A 39 -3.59 -18.21 7.94
C ARG A 39 -4.55 -19.07 7.12
N ALA A 40 -5.32 -18.44 6.25
CA ALA A 40 -6.07 -19.15 5.23
C ALA A 40 -5.15 -19.51 4.06
N ALA A 41 -5.63 -20.37 3.16
CA ALA A 41 -4.94 -20.67 1.90
C ALA A 41 -4.71 -19.42 1.03
N LEU A 42 -5.56 -18.40 1.19
CA LEU A 42 -5.42 -17.10 0.52
C LEU A 42 -4.82 -16.07 1.50
N PRO A 43 -3.72 -15.38 1.13
CA PRO A 43 -3.08 -14.37 1.99
C PRO A 43 -4.02 -13.25 2.43
N ALA A 44 -5.00 -12.87 1.59
CA ALA A 44 -5.97 -11.81 1.88
C ALA A 44 -7.00 -12.13 2.98
N VAL A 45 -6.98 -13.34 3.54
CA VAL A 45 -7.91 -13.79 4.58
C VAL A 45 -7.17 -14.13 5.89
N ALA A 46 -5.86 -13.86 5.95
CA ALA A 46 -5.12 -14.04 7.20
C ALA A 46 -5.59 -13.02 8.26
N ARG A 47 -5.64 -13.48 9.52
CA ARG A 47 -6.06 -12.67 10.67
C ARG A 47 -5.13 -12.92 11.85
N ALA A 48 -4.95 -11.89 12.67
CA ALA A 48 -4.28 -12.04 13.95
C ALA A 48 -5.16 -11.49 15.08
N ARG A 49 -5.06 -12.13 16.24
CA ARG A 49 -5.62 -11.64 17.50
C ARG A 49 -4.48 -11.45 18.48
N LEU A 50 -4.37 -10.23 18.99
CA LEU A 50 -3.36 -9.84 19.97
C LEU A 50 -4.05 -9.33 21.23
N SER A 51 -3.46 -9.62 22.39
CA SER A 51 -3.82 -8.95 23.64
C SER A 51 -2.82 -7.84 23.91
N VAL A 52 -3.30 -6.71 24.40
CA VAL A 52 -2.50 -5.60 24.88
C VAL A 52 -2.40 -5.73 26.39
N ARG A 53 -1.17 -5.77 26.90
CA ARG A 53 -0.89 -5.70 28.32
C ARG A 53 -1.10 -4.26 28.81
N LEU A 54 -2.13 -4.10 29.62
CA LEU A 54 -2.43 -2.88 30.36
C LEU A 54 -1.72 -2.89 31.71
N ASP A 55 -1.33 -1.71 32.18
CA ASP A 55 -0.77 -1.46 33.51
C ASP A 55 -1.12 -0.03 33.95
N ASP A 56 -0.68 0.36 35.15
CA ASP A 56 -1.03 1.66 35.76
C ASP A 56 -0.59 2.86 34.90
N ASP A 57 0.44 2.69 34.06
CA ASP A 57 0.96 3.72 33.15
C ASP A 57 0.42 3.60 31.71
N PHE A 58 -0.40 2.58 31.44
CA PHE A 58 -0.89 2.29 30.09
C PHE A 58 -2.30 1.71 30.10
N ASP A 59 -3.25 2.61 30.05
CA ASP A 59 -4.68 2.33 30.03
C ASP A 59 -5.22 2.03 28.61
N ILE A 60 -6.52 1.76 28.53
CA ILE A 60 -7.24 1.46 27.28
C ILE A 60 -7.18 2.63 26.30
N GLU A 61 -7.24 3.88 26.78
CA GLU A 61 -7.17 5.06 25.93
C GLU A 61 -5.76 5.23 25.34
N SER A 62 -4.73 4.92 26.10
CA SER A 62 -3.35 4.85 25.62
C SER A 62 -3.17 3.74 24.57
N ALA A 63 -3.77 2.56 24.80
CA ALA A 63 -3.81 1.50 23.81
C ALA A 63 -4.51 1.93 22.51
N ARG A 64 -5.66 2.62 22.59
CA ARG A 64 -6.38 3.17 21.43
C ARG A 64 -5.56 4.20 20.67
N ARG A 65 -4.82 5.05 21.38
CA ARG A 65 -3.93 6.06 20.77
C ARG A 65 -2.71 5.43 20.11
N GLN A 66 -2.11 4.41 20.72
CA GLN A 66 -0.90 3.77 20.20
C GLN A 66 -1.20 2.80 19.05
N TYR A 67 -2.24 1.97 19.18
CA TYR A 67 -2.63 0.96 18.20
C TYR A 67 -3.79 1.42 17.33
N ARG A 68 -3.70 2.66 16.84
CA ARG A 68 -4.63 3.21 15.87
C ARG A 68 -4.75 2.31 14.65
N PHE A 69 -5.88 2.40 13.96
CA PHE A 69 -6.15 1.57 12.79
C PHE A 69 -5.16 1.81 11.64
N ASP A 70 -4.41 2.91 11.62
CA ASP A 70 -3.38 3.22 10.62
C ASP A 70 -2.02 2.53 10.91
N ARG A 71 -1.81 1.94 12.09
CA ARG A 71 -0.52 1.35 12.47
C ARG A 71 -0.39 -0.10 12.03
N ARG A 72 0.60 -0.38 11.19
CA ARG A 72 0.91 -1.75 10.76
C ARG A 72 1.55 -2.54 11.91
N VAL A 73 1.06 -3.75 12.10
CA VAL A 73 1.55 -4.72 13.06
C VAL A 73 1.90 -5.99 12.32
N ALA A 74 3.01 -6.60 12.72
CA ALA A 74 3.42 -7.87 12.18
C ALA A 74 3.68 -8.88 13.29
N VAL A 75 3.60 -10.17 12.95
CA VAL A 75 3.85 -11.27 13.87
C VAL A 75 4.90 -12.16 13.25
N ARG A 76 5.95 -12.47 14.02
CA ARG A 76 6.97 -13.43 13.63
C ARG A 76 7.13 -14.50 14.70
N LEU A 77 7.64 -15.66 14.30
CA LEU A 77 8.23 -16.59 15.26
C LEU A 77 9.60 -16.06 15.66
N ASP A 78 9.90 -16.12 16.95
CA ASP A 78 11.23 -15.90 17.51
C ASP A 78 11.97 -17.24 17.41
N PRO A 79 12.83 -17.44 16.39
CA PRO A 79 13.52 -18.71 16.24
C PRO A 79 14.49 -18.94 17.39
N ALA A 80 14.62 -20.19 17.84
CA ALA A 80 15.87 -20.60 18.48
C ALA A 80 16.96 -20.61 17.38
N PRO A 81 18.12 -19.98 17.59
CA PRO A 81 19.25 -20.09 16.65
C PRO A 81 19.55 -21.57 16.37
N PRO A 82 19.83 -21.97 15.12
CA PRO A 82 20.22 -21.16 13.95
C PRO A 82 19.10 -20.86 12.93
N ALA A 83 17.82 -20.96 13.31
CA ALA A 83 16.73 -20.86 12.33
C ALA A 83 16.53 -19.42 11.79
N SER A 84 16.15 -19.34 10.51
CA SER A 84 15.75 -18.12 9.83
C SER A 84 14.49 -17.52 10.47
N LEU A 85 14.33 -16.20 10.37
CA LEU A 85 13.12 -15.51 10.80
C LEU A 85 11.93 -16.03 9.99
N ILE A 86 10.81 -16.30 10.66
CA ILE A 86 9.58 -16.75 10.00
C ILE A 86 8.47 -15.73 10.31
N TRP A 87 8.10 -14.94 9.31
CA TRP A 87 6.94 -14.06 9.37
C TRP A 87 5.65 -14.88 9.26
N LEU A 88 4.76 -14.68 10.21
CA LEU A 88 3.47 -15.36 10.28
C LEU A 88 2.33 -14.48 9.75
N PHE A 89 2.41 -13.17 9.97
CA PHE A 89 1.34 -12.22 9.66
C PHE A 89 1.89 -10.81 9.57
N ASP A 90 1.27 -10.00 8.72
CA ASP A 90 1.39 -8.54 8.72
C ASP A 90 0.06 -7.92 8.29
N GLY A 91 -0.33 -6.84 8.98
CA GLY A 91 -1.64 -6.26 8.79
C GLY A 91 -1.89 -5.08 9.71
N PHE A 92 -3.16 -4.71 9.81
CA PHE A 92 -3.56 -3.52 10.55
C PHE A 92 -4.66 -3.87 11.55
N PRO A 93 -4.72 -3.19 12.70
CA PRO A 93 -5.88 -3.25 13.55
C PRO A 93 -7.15 -2.92 12.75
N THR A 94 -8.19 -3.70 12.96
CA THR A 94 -9.54 -3.45 12.41
C THR A 94 -10.60 -3.39 13.49
N ARG A 95 -10.32 -3.99 14.65
CA ARG A 95 -11.16 -3.82 15.83
C ARG A 95 -10.33 -3.83 17.11
N LEU A 96 -10.71 -2.96 18.04
CA LEU A 96 -10.22 -2.97 19.42
C LEU A 96 -11.41 -3.29 20.35
N ARG A 97 -11.24 -4.29 21.21
CA ARG A 97 -12.26 -4.72 22.18
C ARG A 97 -11.71 -4.66 23.59
N HIS A 98 -12.50 -4.10 24.50
CA HIS A 98 -12.26 -4.26 25.92
C HIS A 98 -12.81 -5.62 26.36
N VAL A 99 -11.98 -6.44 27.00
CA VAL A 99 -12.33 -7.78 27.45
C VAL A 99 -11.90 -7.95 28.91
N LEU A 100 -12.74 -8.58 29.71
CA LEU A 100 -12.33 -9.08 31.02
C LEU A 100 -11.75 -10.47 30.83
N ALA A 101 -10.43 -10.61 30.93
CA ALA A 101 -9.79 -11.91 30.73
C ALA A 101 -10.18 -12.86 31.87
N PRO A 102 -10.74 -14.05 31.58
CA PRO A 102 -11.09 -15.03 32.61
C PRO A 102 -9.89 -15.86 33.09
N HIS A 103 -8.65 -15.56 32.66
CA HIS A 103 -7.47 -16.36 32.99
C HIS A 103 -6.77 -15.86 34.27
N GLY A 104 -7.09 -16.50 35.40
CA GLY A 104 -6.49 -16.28 36.72
C GLY A 104 -7.53 -16.19 37.84
N GLU A 105 -7.08 -16.18 39.09
CA GLU A 105 -7.95 -16.02 40.29
C GLU A 105 -8.58 -14.62 40.40
N THR A 106 -8.11 -13.65 39.62
CA THR A 106 -8.67 -12.28 39.54
C THR A 106 -8.88 -11.86 38.09
N PRO A 107 -10.09 -11.46 37.68
CA PRO A 107 -10.32 -10.92 36.35
C PRO A 107 -9.48 -9.66 36.16
N ARG A 108 -8.65 -9.65 35.12
CA ARG A 108 -7.89 -8.47 34.71
C ARG A 108 -8.53 -7.88 33.47
N GLU A 109 -8.70 -6.57 33.47
CA GLU A 109 -9.06 -5.83 32.27
C GLU A 109 -7.94 -6.01 31.25
N CYS A 110 -8.31 -6.44 30.05
CA CYS A 110 -7.40 -6.53 28.93
C CYS A 110 -8.03 -5.90 27.70
N CYS A 111 -7.17 -5.46 26.78
CA CYS A 111 -7.59 -4.95 25.51
C CYS A 111 -7.18 -5.97 24.44
N GLU A 112 -8.11 -6.40 23.59
CA GLU A 112 -7.84 -7.26 22.45
C GLU A 112 -7.87 -6.46 21.15
N LEU A 113 -6.91 -6.75 20.29
CA LEU A 113 -6.84 -6.24 18.92
C LEU A 113 -7.15 -7.39 17.95
N GLU A 114 -8.13 -7.17 17.08
CA GLU A 114 -8.32 -7.97 15.87
C GLU A 114 -7.64 -7.23 14.72
N LEU A 115 -6.85 -7.98 13.94
CA LEU A 115 -6.12 -7.46 12.80
C LEU A 115 -6.48 -8.26 11.56
N ASP A 116 -6.70 -7.54 10.46
CA ASP A 116 -6.82 -8.13 9.13
C ASP A 116 -5.51 -7.94 8.36
N HIS A 117 -5.18 -8.91 7.53
CA HIS A 117 -3.97 -8.89 6.73
C HIS A 117 -3.90 -7.64 5.85
N VAL A 118 -2.68 -7.21 5.56
CA VAL A 118 -2.40 -6.05 4.70
C VAL A 118 -3.19 -6.08 3.37
N ALA A 119 -3.25 -7.25 2.75
CA ALA A 119 -3.95 -7.45 1.49
C ALA A 119 -5.47 -7.24 1.60
N SER A 120 -6.08 -7.42 2.78
CA SER A 120 -7.52 -7.19 2.97
C SER A 120 -7.88 -5.71 2.77
N ARG A 121 -7.00 -4.78 3.14
CA ARG A 121 -7.22 -3.33 2.88
C ARG A 121 -7.18 -3.00 1.40
N LEU A 122 -6.18 -3.53 0.70
CA LEU A 122 -6.02 -3.31 -0.74
C LEU A 122 -7.15 -3.94 -1.57
N ASN A 123 -7.79 -5.00 -1.05
CA ASN A 123 -8.87 -5.71 -1.75
C ASN A 123 -10.26 -5.16 -1.41
N PHE A 124 -10.52 -4.82 -0.15
CA PHE A 124 -11.88 -4.59 0.36
C PHE A 124 -12.09 -3.23 1.01
N GLY A 125 -11.04 -2.41 1.17
CA GLY A 125 -11.16 -1.06 1.71
C GLY A 125 -12.02 -0.18 0.81
N PRO A 126 -12.95 0.63 1.34
CA PRO A 126 -13.68 1.63 0.54
C PRO A 126 -12.73 2.60 -0.17
N SER A 127 -11.62 2.95 0.47
CA SER A 127 -10.55 3.79 -0.07
C SER A 127 -9.61 3.08 -1.05
N ALA A 128 -9.80 1.77 -1.28
CA ALA A 128 -9.01 1.01 -2.25
C ALA A 128 -9.72 0.89 -3.60
N GLN A 129 -10.96 1.39 -3.71
CA GLN A 129 -11.70 1.38 -4.98
C GLN A 129 -11.21 2.49 -5.88
N ILE A 130 -10.96 2.16 -7.14
CA ILE A 130 -10.59 3.15 -8.15
C ILE A 130 -11.87 3.64 -8.83
N ILE A 131 -12.15 4.92 -8.65
CA ILE A 131 -13.33 5.58 -9.22
C ILE A 131 -12.89 6.90 -9.82
N GLY A 132 -13.24 7.12 -11.08
CA GLY A 132 -12.96 8.37 -11.78
C GLY A 132 -11.48 8.58 -12.09
N ARG A 133 -11.14 9.80 -12.52
CA ARG A 133 -9.76 10.19 -12.84
C ARG A 133 -9.38 11.59 -12.34
N SER A 134 -8.10 11.81 -12.07
CA SER A 134 -7.54 13.12 -11.75
C SER A 134 -7.05 13.83 -13.00
N MET A 135 -7.50 15.07 -13.20
CA MET A 135 -7.23 15.90 -14.38
C MET A 135 -6.95 17.36 -14.01
N ARG A 136 -6.57 18.18 -14.99
CA ARG A 136 -6.63 19.64 -14.89
C ARG A 136 -7.95 20.12 -15.51
N ASP A 137 -8.75 20.83 -14.73
CA ASP A 137 -9.93 21.52 -15.27
C ASP A 137 -9.53 22.86 -15.93
N ALA A 138 -10.50 23.54 -16.53
CA ALA A 138 -10.28 24.84 -17.17
C ALA A 138 -9.70 25.88 -16.20
N ARG A 139 -10.17 25.90 -14.95
CA ARG A 139 -9.69 26.82 -13.92
C ARG A 139 -8.21 26.61 -13.61
N ILE A 140 -7.77 25.36 -13.51
CA ILE A 140 -6.36 25.00 -13.29
C ILE A 140 -5.53 25.36 -14.52
N ALA A 141 -6.03 25.08 -15.73
CA ALA A 141 -5.35 25.42 -16.97
C ALA A 141 -5.15 26.93 -17.13
N ASP A 142 -6.18 27.73 -16.88
CA ASP A 142 -6.12 29.20 -16.88
C ASP A 142 -5.17 29.70 -15.78
N GLY A 143 -5.24 29.09 -14.59
CA GLY A 143 -4.35 29.39 -13.47
C GLY A 143 -2.88 29.14 -13.80
N LEU A 144 -2.56 28.03 -14.47
CA LEU A 144 -1.21 27.72 -14.95
C LEU A 144 -0.68 28.72 -15.96
N ALA A 145 -1.55 29.38 -16.75
CA ALA A 145 -1.14 30.42 -17.69
C ALA A 145 -0.78 31.74 -17.01
N VAL A 146 -1.35 32.01 -15.83
CA VAL A 146 -1.18 33.26 -15.08
C VAL A 146 -0.12 33.14 -13.98
N ASP A 147 -0.21 32.08 -13.17
CA ASP A 147 0.71 31.77 -12.06
C ASP A 147 1.07 30.28 -12.08
N PRO A 148 2.06 29.87 -12.88
CA PRO A 148 2.48 28.47 -12.98
C PRO A 148 2.87 27.86 -11.63
N ALA A 149 3.48 28.65 -10.73
CA ALA A 149 3.98 28.15 -9.46
C ALA A 149 2.85 27.79 -8.50
N ALA A 150 1.79 28.61 -8.45
CA ALA A 150 0.63 28.35 -7.59
C ALA A 150 -0.20 27.14 -8.04
N PHE A 151 -0.19 26.81 -9.34
CA PHE A 151 -1.01 25.72 -9.91
C PHE A 151 -0.21 24.49 -10.34
N ALA A 152 1.12 24.46 -10.16
CA ALA A 152 1.99 23.36 -10.59
C ALA A 152 1.60 21.98 -10.02
N SER A 153 1.06 21.95 -8.80
CA SER A 153 0.61 20.73 -8.12
C SER A 153 -0.89 20.47 -8.22
N ALA A 154 -1.64 21.34 -8.91
CA ALA A 154 -3.09 21.32 -8.88
C ALA A 154 -3.68 20.25 -9.82
N SER A 155 -4.66 19.52 -9.32
CA SER A 155 -5.52 18.61 -10.06
C SER A 155 -6.93 18.61 -9.44
N THR A 156 -7.91 18.09 -10.17
CA THR A 156 -9.25 17.82 -9.65
C THR A 156 -9.65 16.37 -9.95
N PRO A 157 -10.30 15.67 -9.01
CA PRO A 157 -10.99 14.43 -9.34
C PRO A 157 -12.18 14.75 -10.25
N VAL A 158 -12.38 13.92 -11.27
CA VAL A 158 -13.49 13.98 -12.21
C VAL A 158 -14.22 12.65 -12.15
N ASP A 159 -15.34 12.67 -11.42
CA ASP A 159 -16.23 11.52 -11.29
C ASP A 159 -17.02 11.32 -12.60
N GLY A 160 -17.28 10.06 -12.96
CA GLY A 160 -18.05 9.70 -14.16
C GLY A 160 -17.24 9.49 -15.44
N LEU A 161 -15.91 9.68 -15.40
CA LEU A 161 -15.00 9.28 -16.48
C LEU A 161 -14.18 8.07 -16.02
N PRO A 162 -14.26 6.91 -16.69
CA PRO A 162 -13.61 5.71 -16.22
C PRO A 162 -12.08 5.82 -16.31
N CYS A 163 -11.40 5.24 -15.33
CA CYS A 163 -9.95 5.11 -15.32
C CYS A 163 -9.48 4.03 -16.31
N VAL A 164 -9.35 4.42 -17.59
CA VAL A 164 -8.86 3.56 -18.69
C VAL A 164 -7.60 4.16 -19.29
N PHE A 165 -6.47 3.49 -19.11
CA PHE A 165 -5.19 3.91 -19.67
C PHE A 165 -5.10 3.55 -21.15
N ASN A 166 -4.82 4.56 -21.97
CA ASN A 166 -4.76 4.47 -23.44
C ASN A 166 -6.04 3.88 -24.08
N ALA A 167 -7.21 4.45 -23.74
CA ALA A 167 -8.51 3.94 -24.15
C ALA A 167 -8.63 3.74 -25.67
N GLY A 168 -8.99 2.52 -26.10
CA GLY A 168 -9.05 2.14 -27.52
C GLY A 168 -7.71 2.32 -28.26
N GLY A 169 -6.59 2.17 -27.55
CA GLY A 169 -5.23 2.37 -28.07
C GLY A 169 -4.82 3.84 -28.25
N ARG A 170 -5.68 4.79 -27.88
CA ARG A 170 -5.41 6.24 -28.01
C ARG A 170 -4.77 6.77 -26.74
N SER A 171 -3.72 7.57 -26.91
CA SER A 171 -3.04 8.25 -25.80
C SER A 171 -4.00 9.19 -25.05
N ASN A 172 -4.01 9.13 -23.72
CA ASN A 172 -4.82 10.02 -22.88
C ASN A 172 -4.08 10.47 -21.59
N CYS A 173 -2.74 10.47 -21.63
CA CYS A 173 -1.89 11.01 -20.57
C CYS A 173 -1.51 12.46 -20.89
N ASP A 174 -1.71 13.38 -19.94
CA ASP A 174 -1.21 14.77 -20.04
C ASP A 174 0.33 14.71 -20.12
N PRO A 175 0.98 15.33 -21.14
CA PRO A 175 2.43 15.33 -21.28
C PRO A 175 3.17 16.12 -20.20
N ALA A 176 2.48 17.01 -19.49
CA ALA A 176 3.04 17.86 -18.45
C ALA A 176 2.63 17.34 -17.06
N PRO A 177 3.47 16.57 -16.35
CA PRO A 177 3.12 16.07 -15.02
C PRO A 177 2.98 17.23 -14.00
N ILE A 178 2.24 16.97 -12.92
CA ILE A 178 2.20 17.88 -11.77
C ILE A 178 3.45 17.73 -10.92
N GLU A 179 3.87 18.82 -10.26
CA GLU A 179 4.96 18.80 -9.29
C GLU A 179 4.43 18.67 -7.85
N LEU A 180 4.77 17.58 -7.19
CA LEU A 180 4.45 17.32 -5.79
C LEU A 180 5.64 17.72 -4.92
N ARG A 181 5.43 18.69 -4.04
CA ARG A 181 6.43 19.16 -3.08
C ARG A 181 6.15 18.55 -1.71
N TYR A 182 7.11 17.81 -1.19
CA TYR A 182 7.02 17.14 0.10
C TYR A 182 7.63 18.01 1.21
N ALA A 183 7.23 17.76 2.45
CA ALA A 183 7.69 18.53 3.62
C ALA A 183 9.22 18.50 3.83
N ASP A 184 9.89 17.47 3.30
CA ASP A 184 11.35 17.33 3.32
C ASP A 184 12.07 18.02 2.15
N GLY A 185 11.34 18.82 1.35
CA GLY A 185 11.88 19.56 0.21
C GLY A 185 12.06 18.73 -1.06
N ARG A 186 11.75 17.42 -1.04
CA ARG A 186 11.76 16.61 -2.27
C ARG A 186 10.65 17.06 -3.21
N VAL A 187 10.95 17.03 -4.49
CA VAL A 187 9.97 17.19 -5.57
C VAL A 187 9.80 15.85 -6.28
N ARG A 188 8.55 15.45 -6.53
CA ARG A 188 8.20 14.31 -7.38
C ARG A 188 7.21 14.75 -8.43
N ARG A 189 7.13 14.00 -9.54
CA ARG A 189 6.24 14.35 -10.64
C ARG A 189 5.30 13.21 -11.01
N VAL A 190 4.01 13.49 -11.10
CA VAL A 190 2.99 12.49 -11.43
C VAL A 190 2.20 12.98 -12.63
N HIS A 191 2.00 12.11 -13.61
CA HIS A 191 1.22 12.46 -14.79
C HIS A 191 -0.28 12.38 -14.48
N LEU A 192 -1.08 13.16 -15.20
CA LEU A 192 -2.53 13.20 -15.07
C LEU A 192 -3.19 12.62 -16.32
N PHE A 193 -4.48 12.32 -16.23
CA PHE A 193 -5.29 12.16 -17.43
C PHE A 193 -5.52 13.51 -18.10
N THR A 194 -5.51 13.51 -19.43
CA THR A 194 -6.05 14.60 -20.26
C THR A 194 -7.35 14.13 -20.94
N TRP A 195 -7.99 14.98 -21.73
CA TRP A 195 -9.16 14.60 -22.50
C TRP A 195 -8.81 13.60 -23.61
N ASP A 196 -9.76 12.73 -23.96
CA ASP A 196 -9.49 11.53 -24.78
C ASP A 196 -9.05 11.86 -26.23
N ASP A 197 -9.34 13.08 -26.69
CA ASP A 197 -8.97 13.58 -28.02
C ASP A 197 -7.91 14.71 -27.95
N ASP A 198 -7.13 14.82 -26.87
CA ASP A 198 -6.04 15.79 -26.79
C ASP A 198 -4.94 15.45 -27.80
N PRO A 199 -4.68 16.30 -28.82
CA PRO A 199 -3.65 16.02 -29.80
C PRO A 199 -2.23 16.00 -29.21
N ARG A 200 -2.06 16.49 -27.98
CA ARG A 200 -0.78 16.48 -27.26
C ARG A 200 -0.65 15.31 -26.30
N ALA A 201 -1.69 14.48 -26.15
CA ALA A 201 -1.65 13.34 -25.25
C ALA A 201 -0.51 12.40 -25.61
N ILE A 202 0.17 11.89 -24.58
CA ILE A 202 1.20 10.86 -24.71
C ILE A 202 0.66 9.52 -24.21
N PRO A 203 1.29 8.39 -24.56
CA PRO A 203 0.83 7.10 -24.06
C PRO A 203 1.16 6.95 -22.57
N TRP A 204 0.24 6.37 -21.82
CA TRP A 204 0.54 5.81 -20.51
C TRP A 204 1.50 4.63 -20.66
N THR A 205 2.55 4.64 -19.85
CA THR A 205 3.41 3.50 -19.60
C THR A 205 3.07 2.89 -18.25
N ALA A 206 3.45 1.64 -18.01
CA ALA A 206 3.27 0.96 -16.73
C ALA A 206 3.82 1.78 -15.56
N GLY A 207 4.98 2.43 -15.72
CA GLY A 207 5.57 3.30 -14.72
C GLY A 207 4.75 4.55 -14.46
N ARG A 208 4.21 5.21 -15.49
CA ARG A 208 3.33 6.39 -15.30
C ARG A 208 2.04 6.00 -14.59
N ALA A 209 1.40 4.92 -15.02
CA ALA A 209 0.15 4.45 -14.43
C ALA A 209 0.34 3.98 -12.98
N LEU A 210 1.43 3.28 -12.67
CA LEU A 210 1.77 2.88 -11.30
C LEU A 210 1.90 4.10 -10.40
N ARG A 211 2.64 5.12 -10.83
CA ARG A 211 2.80 6.38 -10.09
C ARG A 211 1.47 7.11 -9.89
N TYR A 212 0.62 7.12 -10.91
CA TYR A 212 -0.71 7.70 -10.86
C TYR A 212 -1.58 7.00 -9.81
N LEU A 213 -1.69 5.67 -9.87
CA LEU A 213 -2.51 4.90 -8.93
C LEU A 213 -2.00 5.04 -7.49
N LEU A 214 -0.68 4.97 -7.28
CA LEU A 214 -0.08 5.12 -5.96
C LEU A 214 -0.23 6.52 -5.36
N HIS A 215 -0.42 7.55 -6.19
CA HIS A 215 -0.59 8.91 -5.69
C HIS A 215 -2.06 9.26 -5.47
N PHE A 216 -2.93 8.97 -6.44
CA PHE A 216 -4.32 9.43 -6.42
C PHE A 216 -5.31 8.40 -5.88
N CYS A 217 -4.99 7.11 -5.98
CA CYS A 217 -5.92 6.04 -5.65
C CYS A 217 -5.50 5.24 -4.42
N VAL A 218 -4.28 5.44 -3.91
CA VAL A 218 -3.80 4.85 -2.67
C VAL A 218 -4.04 5.82 -1.51
N SER A 219 -4.72 5.32 -0.47
CA SER A 219 -4.85 6.05 0.81
C SER A 219 -3.57 5.93 1.67
N GLY A 220 -3.36 6.88 2.59
CA GLY A 220 -2.20 6.88 3.51
C GLY A 220 -2.03 5.58 4.32
N ASP A 221 -3.13 4.87 4.54
CA ASP A 221 -3.18 3.55 5.21
C ASP A 221 -2.61 2.38 4.38
N CYS A 222 -2.01 2.65 3.22
CA CYS A 222 -1.48 1.62 2.34
C CYS A 222 -0.11 1.12 2.81
N PRO A 223 0.11 -0.20 2.81
CA PRO A 223 1.39 -0.81 3.19
C PRO A 223 2.54 -0.55 2.21
N VAL A 224 2.24 0.06 1.06
CA VAL A 224 3.22 0.37 0.03
C VAL A 224 3.74 1.76 0.34
N SER A 225 5.06 1.86 0.53
CA SER A 225 5.71 3.17 0.60
C SER A 225 5.58 3.85 -0.76
N VAL A 226 4.59 4.74 -0.88
CA VAL A 226 4.34 5.56 -2.08
C VAL A 226 5.61 6.31 -2.44
N ASP A 227 6.27 6.91 -1.46
CA ASP A 227 7.52 7.63 -1.63
C ASP A 227 8.65 6.78 -2.20
N ALA A 228 8.85 5.56 -1.67
CA ALA A 228 9.88 4.66 -2.18
C ALA A 228 9.58 4.23 -3.61
N CYS A 229 8.31 3.95 -3.93
CA CYS A 229 7.92 3.59 -5.29
C CYS A 229 8.07 4.77 -6.26
N LEU A 230 7.64 5.98 -5.87
CA LEU A 230 7.84 7.19 -6.65
C LEU A 230 9.34 7.49 -6.84
N ALA A 231 10.19 7.23 -5.85
CA ALA A 231 11.63 7.36 -6.02
C ALA A 231 12.19 6.32 -7.01
N ALA A 232 11.81 5.05 -6.87
CA ALA A 232 12.28 3.96 -7.72
C ALA A 232 11.84 4.09 -9.19
N THR A 233 10.67 4.70 -9.42
CA THR A 233 10.08 4.84 -10.76
C THR A 233 10.34 6.20 -11.41
N GLU A 234 10.96 7.15 -10.69
CA GLU A 234 11.26 8.50 -11.21
C GLU A 234 12.06 8.47 -12.52
N PRO A 235 13.11 7.64 -12.69
CA PRO A 235 13.90 7.61 -13.92
C PRO A 235 13.08 7.27 -15.17
N ALA A 236 12.10 6.38 -15.03
CA ALA A 236 11.26 5.91 -16.13
C ALA A 236 10.04 6.81 -16.39
N ALA A 237 9.69 7.69 -15.44
CA ALA A 237 8.44 8.47 -15.51
C ALA A 237 8.38 9.41 -16.72
N PHE A 238 9.52 9.91 -17.19
CA PHE A 238 9.63 10.91 -18.25
C PHE A 238 10.03 10.33 -19.61
N GLU A 239 10.30 9.04 -19.67
CA GLU A 239 10.62 8.36 -20.92
C GLU A 239 9.36 7.83 -21.59
N GLY A 240 9.27 8.01 -22.90
CA GLY A 240 8.25 7.36 -23.72
C GLY A 240 8.59 5.89 -23.97
N PRO A 241 7.61 5.10 -24.47
CA PRO A 241 7.79 3.68 -24.76
C PRO A 241 8.85 3.42 -25.84
N ASN A 242 9.15 4.40 -26.70
CA ASN A 242 10.09 4.26 -27.82
C ASN A 242 11.55 3.96 -27.38
N GLY A 243 11.93 4.30 -26.15
CA GLY A 243 13.27 4.03 -25.60
C GLY A 243 13.39 2.65 -24.93
N ARG A 244 12.29 1.90 -24.80
CA ARG A 244 12.20 0.68 -23.98
C ARG A 244 13.24 -0.38 -24.35
N ALA A 245 13.43 -0.66 -25.64
CA ALA A 245 14.29 -1.74 -26.11
C ALA A 245 15.76 -1.57 -25.69
N ALA A 246 16.23 -0.33 -25.51
CA ALA A 246 17.60 -0.05 -25.08
C ALA A 246 17.90 -0.54 -23.65
N HIS A 247 16.87 -0.75 -22.84
CA HIS A 247 17.00 -1.10 -21.42
C HIS A 247 16.90 -2.60 -21.15
N LEU A 248 16.57 -3.43 -22.16
CA LEU A 248 16.27 -4.86 -21.97
C LEU A 248 17.37 -5.63 -21.21
N THR A 249 18.64 -5.31 -21.47
CA THR A 249 19.80 -6.01 -20.89
C THR A 249 20.48 -5.24 -19.76
N GLY A 250 20.32 -3.92 -19.71
CA GLY A 250 21.01 -3.04 -18.75
C GLY A 250 20.15 -2.59 -17.57
N ASP A 251 18.83 -2.53 -17.74
CA ASP A 251 17.87 -2.11 -16.70
C ASP A 251 16.49 -2.76 -16.95
N PRO A 252 16.32 -4.04 -16.54
CA PRO A 252 15.08 -4.79 -16.78
C PRO A 252 13.85 -4.15 -16.12
N LEU A 253 14.03 -3.49 -14.98
CA LEU A 253 12.94 -2.78 -14.30
C LEU A 253 12.49 -1.59 -15.15
N ARG A 254 13.42 -0.75 -15.63
CA ARG A 254 13.09 0.37 -16.51
C ARG A 254 12.49 -0.11 -17.82
N HIS A 255 12.99 -1.20 -18.41
CA HIS A 255 12.36 -1.84 -19.57
C HIS A 255 10.89 -2.20 -19.30
N ALA A 256 10.59 -2.81 -18.15
CA ALA A 256 9.24 -3.16 -17.76
C ALA A 256 8.37 -1.91 -17.52
N LEU A 257 8.88 -0.90 -16.83
CA LEU A 257 8.16 0.35 -16.54
C LEU A 257 7.82 1.17 -17.80
N LEU A 258 8.58 1.03 -18.88
CA LEU A 258 8.31 1.69 -20.16
C LEU A 258 7.33 0.92 -21.05
N THR A 259 6.78 -0.20 -20.58
CA THR A 259 5.75 -0.96 -21.32
C THR A 259 4.51 -0.07 -21.52
N PRO A 260 4.03 0.14 -22.76
CA PRO A 260 2.76 0.82 -22.99
C PRO A 260 1.61 -0.04 -22.43
N LEU A 261 0.60 0.61 -21.88
CA LEU A 261 -0.61 -0.07 -21.40
C LEU A 261 -1.69 0.01 -22.46
N ASP A 262 -1.93 -1.06 -23.19
CA ASP A 262 -2.91 -1.05 -24.27
C ASP A 262 -4.33 -1.25 -23.71
N ASP A 263 -5.13 -0.17 -23.69
CA ASP A 263 -6.55 -0.19 -23.28
C ASP A 263 -6.80 -0.79 -21.88
N LEU A 264 -5.92 -0.48 -20.92
CA LEU A 264 -6.01 -1.04 -19.57
C LEU A 264 -7.05 -0.28 -18.74
N SER A 265 -8.21 -0.90 -18.53
CA SER A 265 -9.23 -0.41 -17.60
C SER A 265 -8.98 -0.89 -16.17
N VAL A 266 -8.97 0.05 -15.22
CA VAL A 266 -8.89 -0.21 -13.78
C VAL A 266 -10.07 0.38 -13.00
N GLU A 267 -11.06 0.96 -13.69
CA GLU A 267 -12.28 1.51 -13.08
C GLU A 267 -13.06 0.42 -12.32
N GLY A 268 -13.51 0.74 -11.11
CA GLY A 268 -14.30 -0.16 -10.27
C GLY A 268 -13.51 -1.36 -9.73
N GLN A 269 -12.20 -1.44 -9.99
CA GLN A 269 -11.32 -2.42 -9.40
C GLN A 269 -10.81 -1.92 -8.05
N ASN A 270 -10.44 -2.88 -7.19
CA ASN A 270 -9.65 -2.55 -6.02
C ASN A 270 -8.17 -2.34 -6.40
N MET A 271 -7.43 -1.68 -5.52
CA MET A 271 -6.02 -1.36 -5.73
C MET A 271 -5.15 -2.60 -6.00
N SER A 272 -5.40 -3.72 -5.31
CA SER A 272 -4.63 -4.95 -5.51
C SER A 272 -4.79 -5.49 -6.93
N GLU A 273 -6.02 -5.52 -7.44
CA GLU A 273 -6.34 -5.96 -8.80
C GLU A 273 -5.69 -5.04 -9.83
N ALA A 274 -5.82 -3.72 -9.67
CA ALA A 274 -5.24 -2.75 -10.60
C ALA A 274 -3.71 -2.84 -10.64
N LEU A 275 -3.05 -2.97 -9.48
CA LEU A 275 -1.60 -3.16 -9.41
C LEU A 275 -1.17 -4.49 -10.06
N ALA A 276 -1.92 -5.57 -9.84
CA ALA A 276 -1.66 -6.86 -10.48
C ALA A 276 -1.78 -6.77 -12.01
N ARG A 277 -2.79 -6.05 -12.52
CA ARG A 277 -2.97 -5.81 -13.96
C ARG A 277 -1.83 -5.01 -14.58
N ILE A 278 -1.37 -3.95 -13.91
CA ILE A 278 -0.20 -3.18 -14.40
C ILE A 278 1.04 -4.07 -14.43
N ALA A 279 1.25 -4.87 -13.39
CA ALA A 279 2.39 -5.78 -13.35
C ALA A 279 2.33 -6.87 -14.41
N GLU A 280 1.15 -7.47 -14.63
CA GLU A 280 0.92 -8.41 -15.72
C GLU A 280 1.25 -7.78 -17.08
N ALA A 281 0.71 -6.57 -17.34
CA ALA A 281 0.98 -5.83 -18.57
C ALA A 281 2.48 -5.51 -18.74
N ALA A 282 3.17 -5.17 -17.65
CA ALA A 282 4.59 -4.86 -17.65
C ALA A 282 5.52 -6.10 -17.61
N ASN A 283 4.95 -7.31 -17.51
CA ASN A 283 5.68 -8.55 -17.22
C ASN A 283 6.56 -8.43 -15.96
N LEU A 284 6.05 -7.76 -14.93
CA LEU A 284 6.65 -7.67 -13.61
C LEU A 284 6.11 -8.77 -12.72
N LEU A 285 7.01 -9.54 -12.11
CA LEU A 285 6.65 -10.38 -10.97
C LEU A 285 6.58 -9.49 -9.73
N ILE A 286 5.38 -9.11 -9.29
CA ILE A 286 5.20 -8.57 -7.95
C ILE A 286 5.29 -9.74 -6.98
N TRP A 287 6.42 -9.84 -6.29
CA TRP A 287 6.49 -10.67 -5.10
C TRP A 287 5.80 -9.92 -3.96
N PRO A 288 4.73 -10.46 -3.35
CA PRO A 288 4.37 -10.00 -2.02
C PRO A 288 5.62 -10.23 -1.17
N HIS A 289 6.09 -9.19 -0.49
CA HIS A 289 7.28 -9.29 0.33
C HIS A 289 7.00 -10.27 1.47
N THR A 290 7.26 -11.56 1.24
CA THR A 290 7.39 -12.56 2.29
C THR A 290 8.74 -12.26 2.90
N GLY A 291 8.76 -11.39 3.92
CA GLY A 291 9.99 -10.97 4.58
C GLY A 291 10.90 -12.17 4.85
N GLY A 292 12.18 -12.00 4.55
CA GLY A 292 13.25 -12.87 5.08
C GLY A 292 13.55 -12.55 6.55
#